data_AF-A0A934P262-F1
#
_entry.id   AF-A0A934P262-F1
#
_cell.length_a   1.000
_cell.length_b   1.000
_cell.length_c   1.000
_cell.angle_alpha   90.00
_cell.angle_beta   90.00
_cell.angle_gamma   90.00
#
_symmetry.space_group_name_H-M   'P 1'
#
loop_
_entity.id
_entity.type
_entity.pdbx_description
1 polymer ?
#
loop_
_entity_poly.entity_id
_entity_poly.type
_entity_poly.pdbx_seq_one_letter_code
_entity_poly.pdbx_strand_id
1 'polypeptide(L)'
;MLMHQGIGLDQFNAMPRSKAVHALFECCCCVTWAKKVADGRPFETHDDLLAKADVELLAFSQSDLDRVFESCVHCEVSENSVDNLGRVTRRRISRMLGPEGGYPEY
;
A
#
# COMPACT_ATOMS: atom_id res chain seq x y z
N MET A 1 -7.12 -7.86 9.98
CA MET A 1 -7.22 -9.08 9.15
C MET A 1 -7.03 -8.61 7.71
N LEU A 2 -5.83 -8.80 7.13
CA LEU A 2 -5.52 -8.36 5.76
C LEU A 2 -6.26 -9.30 4.79
N MET A 3 -7.32 -8.82 4.15
CA MET A 3 -8.18 -9.64 3.28
C MET A 3 -7.52 -9.99 1.93
N HIS A 4 -6.36 -9.37 1.65
CA HIS A 4 -5.65 -9.44 0.39
C HIS A 4 -4.18 -9.80 0.68
N GLN A 5 -3.85 -11.09 0.66
CA GLN A 5 -2.47 -11.59 0.75
C GLN A 5 -2.17 -12.46 -0.46
N GLY A 6 -0.98 -12.31 -1.05
CA GLY A 6 -0.54 -13.13 -2.19
C GLY A 6 -1.29 -12.92 -3.50
N ILE A 7 -1.79 -11.70 -3.79
CA ILE A 7 -2.55 -11.40 -5.01
C ILE A 7 -1.69 -11.49 -6.29
N GLY A 8 -0.40 -11.16 -6.20
CA GLY A 8 0.50 -10.98 -7.32
C GLY A 8 0.33 -9.62 -8.03
N LEU A 9 1.40 -9.12 -8.64
CA LEU A 9 1.38 -7.85 -9.36
C LEU A 9 0.44 -7.87 -10.57
N ASP A 10 0.43 -8.98 -11.31
CA ASP A 10 -0.38 -9.13 -12.52
C ASP A 10 -1.88 -9.04 -12.21
N GLN A 11 -2.33 -9.75 -11.17
CA GLN A 11 -3.71 -9.69 -10.71
C GLN A 11 -4.04 -8.32 -10.12
N PHE A 12 -3.10 -7.66 -9.44
CA PHE A 12 -3.28 -6.28 -8.96
C PHE A 12 -3.45 -5.28 -10.11
N ASN A 13 -2.74 -5.46 -11.21
CA ASN A 13 -2.90 -4.67 -12.43
C ASN A 13 -4.24 -4.95 -13.13
N ALA A 14 -4.68 -6.21 -13.15
CA ALA A 14 -5.96 -6.61 -13.74
C ALA A 14 -7.20 -6.27 -12.90
N MET A 15 -7.06 -6.01 -11.59
CA MET A 15 -8.20 -5.82 -10.71
C MET A 15 -8.89 -4.46 -10.90
N PRO A 16 -10.22 -4.37 -10.66
CA PRO A 16 -10.95 -3.11 -10.69
C PRO A 16 -10.36 -2.08 -9.72
N ARG A 17 -10.37 -0.80 -10.09
CA ARG A 17 -9.87 0.31 -9.27
C ARG A 17 -10.37 0.26 -7.84
N SER A 18 -11.65 0.03 -7.61
CA SER A 18 -12.22 -0.04 -6.26
C SER A 18 -11.58 -1.11 -5.38
N LYS A 19 -11.23 -2.28 -5.96
CA LYS A 19 -10.56 -3.35 -5.21
C LYS A 19 -9.09 -3.01 -4.92
N ALA A 20 -8.37 -2.44 -5.89
CA ALA A 20 -6.98 -2.02 -5.67
C ALA A 20 -6.87 -0.92 -4.61
N VAL A 21 -7.77 0.05 -4.66
CA VAL A 21 -7.86 1.11 -3.65
C VAL A 21 -8.15 0.50 -2.28
N HIS A 22 -9.04 -0.49 -2.18
CA HIS A 22 -9.31 -1.15 -0.90
C HIS A 22 -8.08 -1.88 -0.35
N ALA A 23 -7.38 -2.65 -1.19
CA ALA A 23 -6.20 -3.40 -0.79
C ALA A 23 -5.05 -2.47 -0.30
N LEU A 24 -4.84 -1.35 -1.00
CA LEU A 24 -3.90 -0.30 -0.59
C LEU A 24 -4.36 0.44 0.67
N PHE A 25 -5.66 0.72 0.80
CA PHE A 25 -6.22 1.36 1.99
C PHE A 25 -5.98 0.51 3.25
N GLU A 26 -6.07 -0.81 3.16
CA GLU A 26 -5.72 -1.72 4.27
C GLU A 26 -4.23 -1.63 4.66
N CYS A 27 -3.36 -1.16 3.77
CA CYS A 27 -1.94 -1.00 4.04
C CYS A 27 -1.62 0.29 4.83
N CYS A 28 -2.15 1.45 4.39
CA CYS A 28 -1.77 2.76 4.92
C CYS A 28 -2.91 3.52 5.63
N CYS A 29 -4.14 2.99 5.65
CA CYS A 29 -5.35 3.65 6.17
C CYS A 29 -5.63 5.04 5.56
N CYS A 30 -5.06 5.34 4.38
CA CYS A 30 -5.26 6.60 3.66
C CYS A 30 -5.93 6.35 2.30
N VAL A 31 -7.18 6.78 2.15
CA VAL A 31 -7.96 6.58 0.92
C VAL A 31 -7.41 7.42 -0.23
N THR A 32 -6.99 8.66 0.04
CA THR A 32 -6.48 9.57 -1.00
C THR A 32 -5.19 9.03 -1.61
N TRP A 33 -4.25 8.58 -0.76
CA TRP A 33 -3.03 7.91 -1.19
C TRP A 33 -3.32 6.61 -1.95
N ALA A 34 -4.20 5.77 -1.42
CA ALA A 34 -4.56 4.51 -2.08
C ALA A 34 -5.14 4.72 -3.48
N LYS A 35 -5.94 5.78 -3.68
CA LYS A 35 -6.44 6.18 -5.00
C LYS A 35 -5.30 6.56 -5.93
N LYS A 36 -4.43 7.49 -5.51
CA LYS A 36 -3.32 7.96 -6.35
C LYS A 36 -2.36 6.85 -6.78
N VAL A 37 -2.05 5.91 -5.88
CA VAL A 37 -1.23 4.74 -6.21
C VAL A 37 -2.00 3.80 -7.14
N ALA A 38 -3.29 3.53 -6.90
CA ALA A 38 -4.10 2.70 -7.79
C ALA A 38 -4.32 3.29 -9.20
N ASP A 39 -4.33 4.62 -9.33
CA ASP A 39 -4.38 5.34 -10.60
C ASP A 39 -3.04 5.29 -11.37
N GLY A 40 -1.94 4.93 -10.72
CA GLY A 40 -0.62 4.79 -11.35
C GLY A 40 -0.44 3.48 -12.14
N ARG A 41 -1.42 2.57 -12.10
CA ARG A 41 -1.37 1.30 -12.82
C ARG A 41 -1.46 1.50 -14.34
N PRO A 42 -0.89 0.57 -15.14
CA PRO A 42 -0.21 -0.66 -14.73
C PRO A 42 1.24 -0.44 -14.27
N PHE A 43 1.68 -1.23 -13.30
CA PHE A 43 3.07 -1.24 -12.81
C PHE A 43 3.83 -2.43 -13.40
N GLU A 44 5.07 -2.21 -13.87
CA GLU A 44 5.89 -3.28 -14.47
C GLU A 44 6.50 -4.23 -13.44
N THR A 45 6.88 -3.70 -12.26
CA THR A 45 7.50 -4.47 -11.19
C THR A 45 6.97 -4.07 -9.83
N HIS A 46 7.24 -4.91 -8.82
CA HIS A 46 6.96 -4.56 -7.43
C HIS A 46 7.67 -3.27 -7.01
N ASP A 47 8.90 -3.06 -7.47
CA ASP A 47 9.68 -1.88 -7.15
C ASP A 47 9.01 -0.61 -7.68
N ASP A 48 8.43 -0.65 -8.88
CA ASP A 48 7.72 0.50 -9.47
C ASP A 48 6.50 0.92 -8.64
N LEU A 49 5.72 -0.07 -8.17
CA LEU A 49 4.60 0.15 -7.26
C LEU A 49 5.07 0.71 -5.91
N LEU A 50 6.14 0.15 -5.34
CA LEU A 50 6.71 0.63 -4.08
C LEU A 50 7.26 2.06 -4.20
N ALA A 51 8.00 2.35 -5.28
CA ALA A 51 8.51 3.68 -5.57
C ALA A 51 7.37 4.70 -5.72
N LYS A 52 6.29 4.34 -6.42
CA LYS A 52 5.09 5.19 -6.52
C LYS A 52 4.44 5.41 -5.15
N ALA A 53 4.32 4.37 -4.34
CA ALA A 53 3.82 4.47 -2.98
C ALA A 53 4.66 5.42 -2.11
N ASP A 54 5.98 5.36 -2.21
CA ASP A 54 6.89 6.23 -1.46
C ASP A 54 6.82 7.69 -1.93
N VAL A 55 6.77 7.94 -3.25
CA VAL A 55 6.62 9.29 -3.79
C VAL A 55 5.33 9.93 -3.27
N GLU A 56 4.22 9.18 -3.24
CA GLU A 56 2.96 9.71 -2.72
C GLU A 56 2.99 9.90 -1.19
N LEU A 57 3.75 9.09 -0.44
CA LEU A 57 3.96 9.30 0.99
C LEU A 57 4.85 10.53 1.28
N LEU A 58 5.87 10.76 0.47
CA LEU A 58 6.71 11.96 0.56
C LEU A 58 5.92 13.24 0.26
N ALA A 59 4.84 13.13 -0.51
CA ALA A 59 3.93 14.23 -0.79
C ALA A 59 2.90 14.49 0.33
N PHE A 60 2.90 13.73 1.43
CA PHE A 60 1.98 13.97 2.53
C PHE A 60 2.31 15.26 3.25
N SER A 61 1.27 16.06 3.51
CA SER A 61 1.39 17.17 4.44
C SER A 61 1.37 16.63 5.88
N GLN A 62 1.86 17.43 6.82
CA GLN A 62 1.85 17.07 8.24
C GLN A 62 0.44 16.75 8.77
N SER A 63 -0.57 17.44 8.24
CA SER A 63 -1.99 17.17 8.53
C SER A 63 -2.50 15.84 7.97
N ASP A 64 -1.98 15.38 6.83
CA ASP A 64 -2.33 14.06 6.28
C ASP A 64 -1.72 12.94 7.13
N LEU A 65 -0.49 13.14 7.60
CA LEU A 65 0.17 12.22 8.52
C LEU A 65 -0.64 12.09 9.81
N ASP A 66 -0.99 13.21 10.45
CA ASP A 66 -1.76 13.23 11.69
C ASP A 66 -3.08 12.44 11.55
N ARG A 67 -3.83 12.70 10.48
CA ARG A 67 -5.06 11.98 10.17
C ARG A 67 -4.86 10.48 9.94
N VAL A 68 -3.77 10.09 9.29
CA VAL A 68 -3.43 8.67 9.12
C VAL A 68 -3.10 8.03 10.45
N PHE A 69 -2.34 8.70 11.33
CA PHE A 69 -2.01 8.20 12.66
C PHE A 69 -3.26 8.08 13.55
N GLU A 70 -4.16 9.07 13.53
CA GLU A 70 -5.44 9.01 14.23
C GLU A 70 -6.31 7.83 13.78
N SER A 71 -6.32 7.54 12.46
CA SER A 71 -7.09 6.41 11.91
C SER A 71 -6.37 5.06 12.07
N CYS A 72 -5.05 5.05 12.25
CA CYS A 72 -4.22 3.85 12.42
C CYS A 72 -4.25 3.34 13.87
N VAL A 73 -5.43 2.95 14.36
CA VAL A 73 -5.61 2.38 15.71
C VAL A 73 -4.83 1.07 15.95
N HIS A 74 -4.31 0.43 14.88
CA HIS A 74 -3.58 -0.85 14.93
C HIS A 74 -2.14 -0.79 14.41
N CYS A 75 -1.56 0.41 14.25
CA CYS A 75 -0.18 0.54 13.84
C CYS A 75 0.68 0.88 15.05
N GLU A 76 1.43 -0.09 15.58
CA GLU A 76 2.52 0.12 16.56
C GLU A 76 3.64 0.94 15.91
N VAL A 77 3.37 2.20 15.61
CA VAL A 77 4.34 3.13 15.05
C VAL A 77 4.68 4.08 16.18
N SER A 78 5.75 3.75 16.92
CA SER A 78 6.22 4.53 18.06
C SER A 78 6.76 5.92 17.67
N GLU A 79 6.90 6.20 16.36
CA GLU A 79 7.40 7.46 15.83
C GLU A 79 6.57 7.89 14.61
N ASN A 80 5.94 9.06 14.69
CA ASN A 80 5.07 9.64 13.67
C ASN A 80 5.86 10.25 12.49
N SER A 81 6.82 9.48 11.97
CA SER A 81 7.71 9.87 10.88
C SER A 81 7.30 9.22 9.55
N VAL A 82 7.46 9.97 8.46
CA VAL A 82 7.21 9.50 7.09
C VAL A 82 8.08 8.28 6.75
N ASP A 83 9.32 8.22 7.25
CA ASP A 83 10.21 7.08 7.04
C ASP A 83 9.62 5.78 7.63
N ASN A 84 9.08 5.87 8.85
CA ASN A 84 8.49 4.73 9.53
C ASN A 84 7.19 4.29 8.85
N LEU A 85 6.33 5.25 8.47
CA LEU A 85 5.12 4.97 7.71
C LEU A 85 5.44 4.32 6.35
N GLY A 86 6.49 4.79 5.66
CA GLY A 86 7.00 4.21 4.43
C GLY A 86 7.45 2.76 4.63
N ARG A 87 8.26 2.48 5.66
CA ARG A 87 8.70 1.11 5.98
C ARG A 87 7.53 0.16 6.26
N VAL A 88 6.56 0.58 7.07
CA VAL A 88 5.40 -0.25 7.40
C VAL A 88 4.54 -0.49 6.16
N THR A 89 4.31 0.55 5.36
CA THR A 89 3.51 0.47 4.14
C THR A 89 4.17 -0.45 3.11
N ARG A 90 5.47 -0.32 2.87
CA ARG A 90 6.24 -1.22 2.00
C ARG A 90 6.12 -2.69 2.43
N ARG A 91 6.27 -2.96 3.74
CA ARG A 91 6.14 -4.32 4.28
C ARG A 91 4.73 -4.90 4.07
N ARG A 92 3.69 -4.09 4.24
CA ARG A 92 2.29 -4.50 4.04
C ARG A 92 1.97 -4.76 2.57
N ILE A 93 2.42 -3.86 1.68
CA ILE A 93 2.28 -4.03 0.23
C ILE A 93 2.99 -5.29 -0.25
N SER A 94 4.23 -5.52 0.21
CA SER A 94 4.99 -6.73 -0.16
C SER A 94 4.26 -8.01 0.29
N ARG A 95 3.64 -8.03 1.47
CA ARG A 95 2.79 -9.15 1.91
C ARG A 95 1.49 -9.28 1.11
N MET A 96 0.89 -8.16 0.72
CA MET A 96 -0.33 -8.12 -0.08
C MET A 96 -0.09 -8.72 -1.47
N LEU A 97 1.03 -8.36 -2.10
CA LEU A 97 1.42 -8.87 -3.42
C LEU A 97 1.93 -10.32 -3.33
N GLY A 98 2.64 -10.68 -2.27
CA GLY A 98 3.23 -12.01 -2.12
C GLY A 98 4.54 -12.17 -2.90
N PRO A 99 5.08 -13.40 -3.00
CA PRO A 99 6.29 -13.67 -3.78
C PRO A 99 6.05 -13.40 -5.27
N GLU A 100 7.11 -13.01 -6.00
CA GLU A 100 7.05 -12.59 -7.42
C GLU A 100 6.53 -13.67 -8.38
N GLY A 101 6.42 -14.92 -7.94
CA GLY A 101 5.83 -16.04 -8.68
C GLY A 101 4.40 -16.44 -8.26
N GLY A 102 3.74 -15.71 -7.36
CA GLY A 102 2.49 -16.14 -6.72
C GLY A 102 2.68 -17.32 -5.75
N TYR A 103 1.67 -17.63 -4.95
CA TYR A 103 1.66 -18.93 -4.27
C TYR A 103 1.33 -20.00 -5.32
N PRO A 104 2.07 -21.12 -5.39
CA PRO A 104 1.70 -22.21 -6.29
C PRO A 104 0.27 -22.63 -5.99
N GLU A 105 -0.60 -22.60 -7.01
CA GLU A 105 -1.91 -23.25 -6.94
C GLU A 105 -1.65 -24.75 -6.75
N TYR A 106 -2.01 -25.29 -5.58
CA TYR A 106 -1.88 -26.71 -5.25
C TYR A 106 -3.21 -27.43 -5.47
#